data_AF-A0A3A3H1R7-F1
#
_entry.id   AF-A0A3A3H1R7-F1
#
_cell.length_a   1.000
_cell.length_b   1.000
_cell.length_c   1.000
_cell.angle_alpha   90.00
_cell.angle_beta   90.00
_cell.angle_gamma   90.00
#
_symmetry.space_group_name_H-M   'P 1'
#
loop_
_entity.id
_entity.type
_entity.pdbx_description
1 polymer ?
#
loop_
_entity_poly.entity_id
_entity_poly.type
_entity_poly.pdbx_seq_one_letter_code
_entity_poly.pdbx_strand_id
1 'polypeptide(L)'
;MLQAASPLPGAGEGLLHLSGPSASIRQVLAAHFIRDCPHVLEIGGHERPITGYLTHMPLSVLSVDPKTAAFEADELNGHPCRVRHIPRKFQEVDYDYAPRSYGLVLLGYSLKAYGSREPLGQLLFSLIDNARVVVIDYAPELDRAASQVPSILERETLSVHCSFELVLGDEEIADTPFAKRRFYVLHPSN
;
A
#
# COMPACT_ATOMS: atom_id res chain seq x y z
N MET A 1 1.83 20.76 -40.45
CA MET A 1 2.54 20.79 -39.15
C MET A 1 1.50 20.57 -38.07
N LEU A 2 1.49 19.40 -37.41
CA LEU A 2 0.64 19.17 -36.25
C LEU A 2 1.38 19.65 -35.00
N GLN A 3 0.77 20.59 -34.30
CA GLN A 3 1.27 21.12 -33.04
C GLN A 3 1.02 20.07 -31.96
N ALA A 4 2.10 19.54 -31.37
CA ALA A 4 2.01 18.63 -30.23
C ALA A 4 1.41 19.40 -29.05
N ALA A 5 0.36 18.83 -28.46
CA ALA A 5 -0.22 19.34 -27.23
C ALA A 5 0.83 19.32 -26.11
N SER A 6 0.96 20.43 -25.38
CA SER A 6 1.85 20.52 -24.22
C SER A 6 1.47 19.46 -23.17
N PRO A 7 2.44 18.84 -22.48
CA PRO A 7 2.14 17.90 -21.40
C PRO A 7 1.36 18.60 -20.28
N LEU A 8 0.43 17.88 -19.66
CA LEU A 8 -0.22 18.30 -18.42
C LEU A 8 0.86 18.55 -17.34
N PRO A 9 0.77 19.64 -16.56
CA PRO A 9 1.63 19.81 -15.40
C PRO A 9 1.42 18.63 -14.44
N GLY A 10 2.49 17.88 -14.14
CA GLY A 10 2.45 16.71 -13.24
C GLY A 10 2.57 15.33 -13.90
N ALA A 11 2.78 15.25 -15.22
CA ALA A 11 2.96 13.97 -15.94
C ALA A 11 4.44 13.52 -16.09
N GLY A 12 5.39 14.14 -15.38
CA GLY A 12 6.83 13.88 -15.56
C GLY A 12 7.71 14.03 -14.32
N GLU A 13 7.14 14.29 -13.14
CA GLU A 13 7.88 14.22 -11.88
C GLU A 13 7.50 12.90 -11.22
N GLY A 14 8.31 11.86 -11.47
CA GLY A 14 8.29 10.68 -10.60
C GLY A 14 8.39 11.18 -9.15
N LEU A 15 7.58 10.63 -8.26
CA LEU A 15 7.57 11.10 -6.88
C LEU A 15 9.00 10.98 -6.32
N LEU A 16 9.69 12.10 -6.10
CA LEU A 16 11.10 12.13 -5.66
C LEU A 16 11.32 11.29 -4.38
N HIS A 17 10.30 11.20 -3.52
CA HIS A 17 10.34 10.34 -2.34
C HIS A 17 10.24 8.83 -2.58
N LEU A 18 10.03 8.43 -3.83
CA LEU A 18 10.05 7.06 -4.29
C LEU A 18 11.25 6.79 -5.19
N SER A 19 12.06 7.77 -5.61
CA SER A 19 13.12 7.59 -6.60
C SER A 19 14.34 6.86 -6.02
N GLY A 20 14.69 7.15 -4.77
CA GLY A 20 15.94 6.74 -4.14
C GLY A 20 16.07 5.24 -3.84
N PRO A 21 17.31 4.77 -3.60
CA PRO A 21 17.59 3.36 -3.31
C PRO A 21 16.90 2.89 -2.02
N SER A 22 16.81 3.76 -1.00
CA SER A 22 16.22 3.41 0.29
C SER A 22 14.70 3.25 0.20
N ALA A 23 14.05 3.89 -0.78
CA ALA A 23 12.60 3.88 -0.92
C ALA A 23 11.98 2.47 -1.01
N SER A 24 12.75 1.49 -1.52
CA SER A 24 12.34 0.09 -1.71
C SER A 24 12.27 -0.75 -0.43
N ILE A 25 12.92 -0.31 0.66
CA ILE A 25 12.98 -1.09 1.91
C ILE A 25 11.59 -1.36 2.49
N ARG A 26 10.66 -0.42 2.30
CA ARG A 26 9.29 -0.52 2.79
C ARG A 26 8.55 -1.66 2.09
N GLN A 27 8.77 -1.84 0.79
CA GLN A 27 8.21 -2.95 0.01
C GLN A 27 8.80 -4.29 0.45
N VAL A 28 10.12 -4.36 0.64
CA VAL A 28 10.81 -5.57 1.11
C VAL A 28 10.27 -6.01 2.48
N LEU A 29 10.17 -5.07 3.43
CA LEU A 29 9.64 -5.34 4.76
C LEU A 29 8.17 -5.76 4.71
N ALA A 30 7.34 -5.07 3.91
CA ALA A 30 5.94 -5.45 3.75
C ALA A 30 5.78 -6.86 3.19
N ALA A 31 6.49 -7.17 2.10
CA ALA A 31 6.49 -8.49 1.47
C ALA A 31 6.93 -9.59 2.47
N HIS A 32 7.93 -9.31 3.30
CA HIS A 32 8.34 -10.22 4.36
C HIS A 32 7.19 -10.52 5.33
N PHE A 33 6.49 -9.51 5.85
CA PHE A 33 5.45 -9.73 6.86
C PHE A 33 4.18 -10.41 6.34
N ILE A 34 3.92 -10.37 5.04
CA ILE A 34 2.76 -11.05 4.42
C ILE A 34 3.11 -12.38 3.73
N ARG A 35 4.35 -12.86 3.86
CA ARG A 35 4.87 -14.06 3.15
C ARG A 35 4.11 -15.37 3.37
N ASP A 36 3.27 -15.43 4.41
CA ASP A 36 2.45 -16.61 4.74
C ASP A 36 0.97 -16.42 4.35
N CYS A 37 0.63 -15.31 3.68
CA CYS A 37 -0.72 -15.00 3.23
C CYS A 37 -1.00 -15.60 1.84
N PRO A 38 -2.06 -16.41 1.68
CA PRO A 38 -2.47 -16.96 0.38
C PRO A 38 -2.84 -15.87 -0.63
N HIS A 39 -3.44 -14.77 -0.19
CA HIS A 39 -3.78 -13.64 -1.03
C HIS A 39 -3.08 -12.37 -0.54
N VAL A 40 -2.71 -11.51 -1.47
CA VAL A 40 -2.10 -10.21 -1.17
C VAL A 40 -3.01 -9.11 -1.71
N LEU A 41 -3.45 -8.21 -0.84
CA LEU A 41 -4.14 -6.99 -1.19
C LEU A 41 -3.26 -5.79 -0.83
N GLU A 42 -2.94 -4.98 -1.81
CA GLU A 42 -2.25 -3.70 -1.64
C GLU A 42 -3.18 -2.56 -2.06
N ILE A 43 -3.28 -1.54 -1.20
CA ILE A 43 -3.97 -0.28 -1.53
C ILE A 43 -2.92 0.83 -1.50
N GLY A 44 -2.76 1.53 -2.62
CA GLY A 44 -1.79 2.62 -2.77
C GLY A 44 -0.47 2.24 -3.45
N GLY A 45 -0.46 1.20 -4.30
CA GLY A 45 0.77 0.71 -4.95
C GLY A 45 1.47 1.71 -5.88
N HIS A 46 0.71 2.64 -6.49
CA HIS A 46 1.19 3.68 -7.42
C HIS A 46 2.34 3.20 -8.33
N GLU A 47 3.52 3.82 -8.26
CA GLU A 47 4.69 3.51 -9.10
C GLU A 47 5.47 2.26 -8.66
N ARG A 48 5.32 1.80 -7.40
CA ARG A 48 6.13 0.72 -6.82
C ARG A 48 5.27 -0.24 -5.98
N PRO A 49 4.34 -0.97 -6.63
CA PRO A 49 3.56 -1.99 -5.95
C PRO A 49 4.47 -3.09 -5.40
N ILE A 50 4.09 -3.69 -4.28
CA ILE A 50 4.90 -4.75 -3.64
C ILE A 50 5.04 -6.03 -4.47
N THR A 51 4.28 -6.19 -5.56
CA THR A 51 4.23 -7.41 -6.38
C THR A 51 5.62 -7.95 -6.74
N GLY A 52 6.54 -7.07 -7.17
CA GLY A 52 7.90 -7.47 -7.54
C GLY A 52 8.83 -7.83 -6.37
N TYR A 53 8.38 -7.63 -5.13
CA TYR A 53 9.13 -7.89 -3.89
C TYR A 53 8.65 -9.16 -3.18
N LEU A 54 7.55 -9.76 -3.64
CA LEU A 54 7.02 -11.00 -3.09
C LEU A 54 7.94 -12.16 -3.44
N THR A 55 8.38 -12.90 -2.42
CA THR A 55 9.25 -14.07 -2.60
C THR A 55 8.53 -15.39 -2.34
N HIS A 56 7.32 -15.36 -1.78
CA HIS A 56 6.48 -16.54 -1.58
C HIS A 56 5.58 -16.79 -2.80
N MET A 57 4.77 -17.84 -2.73
CA MET A 57 3.85 -18.25 -3.81
C MET A 57 2.40 -17.95 -3.42
N PRO A 58 1.93 -16.69 -3.45
CA PRO A 58 0.53 -16.38 -3.20
C PRO A 58 -0.34 -16.91 -4.34
N LEU A 59 -1.58 -17.26 -4.03
CA LEU A 59 -2.62 -17.61 -4.99
C LEU A 59 -3.09 -16.39 -5.80
N SER A 60 -3.08 -15.21 -5.19
CA SER A 60 -3.39 -13.96 -5.90
C SER A 60 -2.71 -12.74 -5.31
N VAL A 61 -2.51 -11.74 -6.17
CA VAL A 61 -2.02 -10.41 -5.82
C VAL A 61 -2.92 -9.38 -6.47
N LEU A 62 -3.50 -8.49 -5.66
CA LEU A 62 -4.30 -7.37 -6.12
C LEU A 62 -3.67 -6.06 -5.61
N SER A 63 -3.22 -5.21 -6.52
CA SER A 63 -2.79 -3.84 -6.20
C SER A 63 -3.80 -2.85 -6.75
N VAL A 64 -4.29 -1.94 -5.92
CA VAL A 64 -5.29 -0.94 -6.29
C VAL A 64 -4.75 0.46 -5.99
N ASP A 65 -4.64 1.27 -7.04
CA ASP A 65 -4.33 2.69 -6.91
C ASP A 65 -4.81 3.43 -8.17
N PRO A 66 -5.40 4.63 -8.08
CA PRO A 66 -5.88 5.37 -9.27
C PRO A 66 -4.81 5.68 -10.31
N LYS A 67 -3.54 5.67 -9.91
CA LYS A 67 -2.38 6.02 -10.71
C LYS A 67 -1.47 4.83 -11.02
N THR A 68 -1.80 3.62 -10.54
CA THR A 68 -1.04 2.42 -10.96
C THR A 68 -1.31 2.12 -12.44
N ALA A 69 -0.35 1.52 -13.13
CA ALA A 69 -0.58 1.01 -14.47
C ALA A 69 -1.44 -0.26 -14.39
N ALA A 70 -2.39 -0.42 -15.33
CA ALA A 70 -3.13 -1.67 -15.44
C ALA A 70 -2.18 -2.81 -15.83
N PHE A 71 -2.24 -3.92 -15.09
CA PHE A 71 -1.40 -5.08 -15.31
C PHE A 71 -2.15 -6.35 -14.92
N GLU A 72 -2.00 -7.41 -15.70
CA GLU A 72 -2.55 -8.74 -15.40
C GLU A 72 -1.56 -9.82 -15.79
N ALA A 73 -1.46 -10.85 -14.94
CA ALA A 73 -0.72 -12.07 -15.22
C ALA A 73 -1.34 -13.24 -14.45
N ASP A 74 -1.16 -14.45 -14.97
CA ASP A 74 -1.58 -15.70 -14.32
C ASP A 74 -0.43 -16.42 -13.59
N GLU A 75 0.76 -15.79 -13.56
CA GLU A 75 1.92 -16.27 -12.85
C GLU A 75 2.67 -15.15 -12.14
N LEU A 76 3.34 -15.49 -11.03
CA LEU A 76 4.29 -14.65 -10.32
C LEU A 76 5.54 -15.48 -10.02
N ASN A 77 6.71 -14.98 -10.43
CA ASN A 77 8.00 -15.67 -10.25
C ASN A 77 8.01 -17.13 -10.76
N GLY A 78 7.28 -17.42 -11.85
CA GLY A 78 7.19 -18.76 -12.46
C GLY A 78 6.24 -19.72 -11.75
N HIS A 79 5.40 -19.23 -10.82
CA HIS A 79 4.39 -20.01 -10.13
C HIS A 79 2.98 -19.50 -10.43
N PRO A 80 1.96 -20.38 -10.49
CA PRO A 80 0.57 -19.97 -10.69
C PRO A 80 0.13 -18.94 -9.65
N CYS A 81 -0.27 -17.76 -10.11
CA CYS A 81 -0.70 -16.66 -9.26
C CYS A 81 -1.54 -15.68 -10.08
N ARG A 82 -2.77 -15.39 -9.63
CA ARG A 82 -3.59 -14.37 -10.28
C ARG A 82 -3.13 -12.98 -9.84
N VAL A 83 -2.37 -12.30 -10.69
CA VAL A 83 -1.86 -10.95 -10.43
C VAL A 83 -2.72 -9.92 -11.17
N ARG A 84 -3.22 -8.90 -10.48
CA ARG A 84 -3.93 -7.76 -11.08
C ARG A 84 -3.51 -6.46 -10.43
N HIS A 85 -3.17 -5.46 -11.25
CA HIS A 85 -3.05 -4.06 -10.83
C HIS A 85 -4.20 -3.28 -11.45
N ILE A 86 -5.01 -2.63 -10.61
CA ILE A 86 -6.24 -1.98 -11.04
C ILE A 86 -6.12 -0.45 -10.86
N PRO A 87 -6.23 0.35 -11.95
CA PRO A 87 -6.14 1.80 -11.91
C PRO A 87 -7.43 2.45 -11.40
N ARG A 88 -7.80 2.18 -10.15
CA ARG A 88 -9.04 2.68 -9.53
C ARG A 88 -8.81 3.11 -8.09
N LYS A 89 -9.74 3.88 -7.54
CA LYS A 89 -9.77 4.09 -6.09
C LYS A 89 -10.19 2.79 -5.42
N PHE A 90 -9.62 2.50 -4.25
CA PHE A 90 -9.94 1.28 -3.52
C PHE A 90 -11.43 1.18 -3.17
N GLN A 91 -12.12 2.32 -3.01
CA GLN A 91 -13.55 2.35 -2.79
C GLN A 91 -14.39 1.93 -4.00
N GLU A 92 -13.82 1.75 -5.18
CA GLU A 92 -14.54 1.37 -6.42
C GLU A 92 -14.35 -0.10 -6.82
N VAL A 93 -13.64 -0.85 -5.98
CA VAL A 93 -13.29 -2.24 -6.23
C VAL A 93 -14.07 -3.12 -5.28
N ASP A 94 -14.62 -4.20 -5.81
CA ASP A 94 -15.25 -5.25 -5.00
C ASP A 94 -14.17 -6.22 -4.52
N TYR A 95 -14.19 -6.51 -3.21
CA TYR A 95 -13.26 -7.42 -2.57
C TYR A 95 -14.02 -8.66 -2.14
N ASP A 96 -13.57 -9.82 -2.64
CA ASP A 96 -14.13 -11.12 -2.31
C ASP A 96 -13.03 -12.00 -1.73
N TYR A 97 -12.74 -11.75 -0.45
CA TYR A 97 -11.78 -12.53 0.32
C TYR A 97 -12.48 -13.14 1.53
N ALA A 98 -12.22 -14.43 1.78
CA ALA A 98 -12.61 -15.04 3.04
C ALA A 98 -11.86 -14.34 4.20
N PRO A 99 -12.46 -14.19 5.38
CA PRO A 99 -11.76 -13.69 6.55
C PRO A 99 -10.46 -14.47 6.78
N ARG A 100 -9.38 -13.73 7.08
CA ARG A 100 -8.03 -14.24 7.38
C ARG A 100 -7.33 -14.94 6.22
N SER A 101 -7.82 -14.78 4.99
CA SER A 101 -7.21 -15.38 3.80
C SER A 101 -6.18 -14.49 3.09
N TYR A 102 -6.08 -13.21 3.47
CA TYR A 102 -5.23 -12.23 2.79
C TYR A 102 -4.37 -11.39 3.75
N GLY A 103 -3.23 -10.94 3.24
CA GLY A 103 -2.46 -9.84 3.84
C GLY A 103 -2.89 -8.52 3.22
N LEU A 104 -3.05 -7.48 4.03
CA LEU A 104 -3.35 -6.12 3.59
C LEU A 104 -2.11 -5.24 3.74
N VAL A 105 -1.75 -4.53 2.68
CA VAL A 105 -0.58 -3.65 2.65
C VAL A 105 -0.97 -2.23 2.27
N LEU A 106 -0.58 -1.27 3.12
CA LEU A 106 -0.84 0.15 3.01
C LEU A 106 0.49 0.92 3.14
N LEU A 107 1.27 0.97 2.05
CA LEU A 107 2.54 1.72 2.05
C LEU A 107 2.30 3.17 1.60
N GLY A 108 2.97 4.13 2.25
CA GLY A 108 2.73 5.54 1.93
C GLY A 108 1.34 6.01 2.33
N TYR A 109 0.74 5.42 3.37
CA TYR A 109 -0.65 5.64 3.75
C TYR A 109 -1.01 7.14 3.79
N SER A 110 -1.96 7.54 2.95
CA SER A 110 -2.45 8.93 2.87
C SER A 110 -3.81 8.98 2.14
N LEU A 111 -4.75 8.16 2.59
CA LEU A 111 -6.03 7.96 1.89
C LEU A 111 -6.92 9.22 1.92
N LYS A 112 -7.54 9.51 0.78
CA LYS A 112 -8.51 10.60 0.59
C LYS A 112 -9.93 10.04 0.48
N ALA A 113 -10.90 10.88 0.81
CA ALA A 113 -12.30 10.59 0.54
C ALA A 113 -12.55 10.37 -0.96
N TYR A 114 -13.60 9.62 -1.27
CA TYR A 114 -14.08 9.45 -2.64
C TYR A 114 -15.58 9.72 -2.75
N GLY A 115 -15.94 10.88 -3.32
CA GLY A 115 -17.33 11.33 -3.32
C GLY A 115 -17.82 11.45 -1.87
N SER A 116 -18.91 10.76 -1.54
CA SER A 116 -19.44 10.65 -0.17
C SER A 116 -18.78 9.56 0.68
N ARG A 117 -17.87 8.75 0.12
CA ARG A 117 -17.21 7.65 0.85
C ARG A 117 -16.01 8.17 1.62
N GLU A 118 -16.02 7.94 2.93
CA GLU A 118 -14.95 8.33 3.83
C GLU A 118 -13.64 7.58 3.54
N PRO A 119 -12.46 8.19 3.79
CA PRO A 119 -11.18 7.50 3.68
C PRO A 119 -11.07 6.38 4.73
N LEU A 120 -11.54 6.62 5.94
CA LEU A 120 -11.63 5.65 7.03
C LEU A 120 -13.09 5.25 7.26
N GLY A 121 -13.69 4.66 6.24
CA GLY A 121 -15.05 4.16 6.31
C GLY A 121 -15.12 2.68 6.69
N GLN A 122 -16.36 2.19 6.81
CA GLN A 122 -16.68 0.79 7.06
C GLN A 122 -15.95 -0.18 6.12
N LEU A 123 -15.77 0.19 4.85
CA LEU A 123 -15.05 -0.65 3.88
C LEU A 123 -13.58 -0.88 4.29
N LEU A 124 -12.84 0.19 4.59
CA LEU A 124 -11.42 0.05 4.98
C LEU A 124 -11.30 -0.71 6.30
N PHE A 125 -12.13 -0.40 7.29
CA PHE A 125 -12.12 -1.13 8.56
C PHE A 125 -12.48 -2.60 8.40
N SER A 126 -13.46 -2.93 7.56
CA SER A 126 -13.79 -4.32 7.25
C SER A 126 -12.61 -5.05 6.61
N LEU A 127 -11.90 -4.41 5.68
CA LEU A 127 -10.68 -4.97 5.08
C LEU A 127 -9.55 -5.15 6.10
N ILE A 128 -9.42 -4.23 7.07
CA ILE A 128 -8.42 -4.31 8.13
C ILE A 128 -8.74 -5.45 9.10
N ASP A 129 -9.98 -5.51 9.62
CA ASP A 129 -10.38 -6.49 10.63
C ASP A 129 -10.38 -7.92 10.09
N ASN A 130 -10.71 -8.11 8.81
CA ASN A 130 -10.74 -9.42 8.18
C ASN A 130 -9.40 -9.86 7.59
N ALA A 131 -8.36 -9.01 7.60
CA ALA A 131 -7.04 -9.42 7.14
C ALA A 131 -6.41 -10.44 8.09
N ARG A 132 -5.48 -11.25 7.57
CA ARG A 132 -4.60 -12.07 8.40
C ARG A 132 -3.49 -11.24 9.05
N VAL A 133 -2.90 -10.37 8.25
CA VAL A 133 -1.84 -9.43 8.64
C VAL A 133 -2.13 -8.10 7.95
N VAL A 134 -1.95 -7.00 8.67
CA VAL A 134 -2.02 -5.65 8.09
C VAL A 134 -0.67 -4.98 8.26
N VAL A 135 -0.13 -4.49 7.15
CA VAL A 135 1.11 -3.69 7.12
C VAL A 135 0.75 -2.26 6.79
N ILE A 136 1.20 -1.31 7.62
CA ILE A 136 0.99 0.12 7.43
C ILE A 136 2.32 0.84 7.50
N ASP A 137 2.61 1.67 6.51
CA ASP A 137 3.73 2.60 6.50
C ASP A 137 3.24 4.01 6.18
N TYR A 138 3.70 5.00 6.94
CA TYR A 138 3.40 6.40 6.67
C TYR A 138 4.51 7.36 7.12
N ALA A 139 4.50 8.56 6.54
CA ALA A 139 5.33 9.66 7.03
C ALA A 139 4.62 10.34 8.21
N PRO A 140 5.19 10.35 9.42
CA PRO A 140 4.54 10.90 10.61
C PRO A 140 4.40 12.42 10.56
N GLU A 141 5.21 13.09 9.73
CA GLU A 141 5.17 14.55 9.55
C GLU A 141 4.11 15.00 8.52
N LEU A 142 3.33 14.07 7.95
CA LEU A 142 2.20 14.39 7.07
C LEU A 142 0.88 14.34 7.83
N ASP A 143 0.23 15.50 8.00
CA ASP A 143 -1.03 15.67 8.77
C ASP A 143 -2.10 14.63 8.47
N ARG A 144 -2.32 14.32 7.18
CA ARG A 144 -3.37 13.38 6.79
C ARG A 144 -3.13 12.00 7.35
N ALA A 145 -1.91 11.49 7.25
CA ALA A 145 -1.58 10.17 7.75
C ALA A 145 -1.52 10.17 9.28
N ALA A 146 -0.90 11.20 9.85
CA ALA A 146 -0.74 11.37 11.30
C ALA A 146 -2.09 11.47 12.04
N SER A 147 -3.11 12.07 11.43
CA SER A 147 -4.46 12.15 12.02
C SER A 147 -5.29 10.87 11.86
N GLN A 148 -4.97 10.03 10.87
CA GLN A 148 -5.79 8.89 10.50
C GLN A 148 -5.29 7.57 11.10
N VAL A 149 -3.98 7.31 11.01
CA VAL A 149 -3.39 6.04 11.47
C VAL A 149 -3.66 5.73 12.95
N PRO A 150 -3.65 6.71 13.89
CA PRO A 150 -4.00 6.43 15.28
C PRO A 150 -5.37 5.74 15.45
N SER A 151 -6.39 6.17 14.70
CA SER A 151 -7.73 5.55 14.75
C SER A 151 -7.77 4.10 14.22
N ILE A 152 -6.77 3.69 13.43
CA ILE A 152 -6.59 2.29 13.05
C ILE A 152 -5.90 1.54 14.21
N LEU A 153 -4.84 2.12 14.78
CA LEU A 153 -4.05 1.49 15.85
C LEU A 153 -4.83 1.31 17.15
N GLU A 154 -5.80 2.18 17.43
CA GLU A 154 -6.64 2.16 18.63
C GLU A 154 -7.80 1.16 18.55
N ARG A 155 -7.98 0.46 17.42
CA ARG A 155 -9.05 -0.53 17.26
C ARG A 155 -8.82 -1.72 18.19
N GLU A 156 -9.84 -2.05 19.00
CA GLU A 156 -9.82 -3.20 19.92
C GLU A 156 -9.66 -4.55 19.20
N THR A 157 -10.09 -4.59 17.93
CA THR A 157 -9.94 -5.75 17.05
C THR A 157 -8.51 -5.92 16.53
N LEU A 158 -7.55 -5.06 16.89
CA LEU A 158 -6.17 -5.14 16.42
C LEU A 158 -5.18 -5.30 17.58
N SER A 159 -4.10 -6.01 17.30
CA SER A 159 -2.90 -6.03 18.13
C SER A 159 -1.69 -5.62 17.30
N VAL A 160 -0.83 -4.77 17.86
CA VAL A 160 0.46 -4.42 17.24
C VAL A 160 1.41 -5.59 17.44
N HIS A 161 1.73 -6.30 16.35
CA HIS A 161 2.71 -7.38 16.38
C HIS A 161 4.14 -6.84 16.36
N CYS A 162 4.38 -5.81 15.54
CA CYS A 162 5.68 -5.17 15.39
C CYS A 162 5.48 -3.70 15.01
N SER A 163 6.34 -2.83 15.51
CA SER A 163 6.44 -1.45 15.06
C SER A 163 7.89 -0.98 15.06
N PHE A 164 8.23 -0.12 14.10
CA PHE A 164 9.56 0.49 14.02
C PHE A 164 9.52 1.79 13.22
N GLU A 165 10.54 2.61 13.44
CA GLU A 165 10.76 3.86 12.71
C GLU A 165 11.90 3.66 11.69
N LEU A 166 11.71 4.20 10.49
CA LEU A 166 12.74 4.20 9.44
C LEU A 166 13.14 5.63 9.12
N VAL A 167 14.43 5.83 8.85
CA VAL A 167 14.95 7.05 8.24
C VAL A 167 15.51 6.67 6.88
N LEU A 168 14.90 7.17 5.82
CA LEU A 168 15.34 6.97 4.44
C LEU A 168 16.41 8.01 4.13
N GLY A 169 17.64 7.56 3.89
CA GLY A 169 18.81 8.43 3.65
C GLY A 169 18.94 8.91 2.21
N ASP A 170 17.85 8.95 1.46
CA ASP A 170 17.87 9.39 0.06
C ASP A 170 18.04 10.92 0.02
N GLU A 171 19.10 11.42 -0.64
CA GLU A 171 19.46 12.86 -0.63
C GLU A 171 18.31 13.77 -1.04
N GLU A 172 17.50 13.34 -2.01
CA GLU A 172 16.36 14.11 -2.54
C GLU A 172 15.25 14.37 -1.52
N ILE A 173 15.18 13.58 -0.43
CA ILE A 173 14.13 13.71 0.59
C ILE A 173 14.64 13.96 1.99
N ALA A 174 15.96 14.04 2.20
CA ALA A 174 16.59 14.12 3.52
C ALA A 174 15.97 15.21 4.41
N ASP A 175 15.64 16.36 3.84
CA ASP A 175 15.06 17.52 4.53
C ASP A 175 13.54 17.66 4.34
N THR A 176 12.86 16.58 3.98
CA THR A 176 11.41 16.58 3.73
C THR A 176 10.67 15.67 4.71
N PRO A 177 9.35 15.88 4.89
CA PRO A 177 8.50 14.99 5.69
C PRO A 177 8.54 13.50 5.29
N PHE A 178 9.04 13.18 4.09
CA PHE A 178 9.06 11.82 3.57
C PHE A 178 10.24 10.98 4.07
N ALA A 179 11.32 11.60 4.57
CA ALA A 179 12.51 10.88 5.04
C ALA A 179 12.22 9.97 6.23
N LYS A 180 11.37 10.42 7.16
CA LYS A 180 10.98 9.61 8.33
C LYS A 180 9.73 8.81 8.02
N ARG A 181 9.75 7.54 8.41
CA ARG A 181 8.62 6.62 8.27
C ARG A 181 8.30 5.98 9.61
N ARG A 182 7.03 5.71 9.84
CA ARG A 182 6.57 4.77 10.85
C ARG A 182 5.96 3.56 10.16
N PHE A 183 6.39 2.40 10.60
CA PHE A 183 5.96 1.12 10.06
C PHE A 183 5.31 0.30 11.17
N TYR A 184 4.14 -0.27 10.87
CA TYR A 184 3.37 -1.11 11.77
C TYR A 184 2.99 -2.41 11.09
N VAL A 185 3.10 -3.50 11.84
CA VAL A 185 2.56 -4.81 11.51
C VAL A 185 1.50 -5.11 12.55
N LEU A 186 0.26 -5.27 12.10
CA LEU A 186 -0.90 -5.48 12.95
C LEU A 186 -1.48 -6.86 12.67
N HIS A 187 -1.88 -7.56 13.72
CA HIS A 187 -2.65 -8.78 13.64
C HIS A 187 -4.04 -8.50 14.17
N PRO A 188 -5.10 -8.63 13.35
CA PRO A 188 -6.43 -8.47 13.89
C PRO A 188 -6.76 -9.64 14.82
N SER A 189 -7.27 -9.34 16.01
CA SER A 189 -7.66 -10.23 17.09
C SER A 189 -9.09 -10.72 16.83
N ASN A 190 -9.23 -12.00 16.44
CA ASN A 190 -10.49 -12.72 16.21
C ASN A 190 -11.69 -11.89 15.72
#